data_AF-A0A356E982-F1
#
_entry.id   AF-A0A356E982-F1
#
_cell.length_a   1.000
_cell.length_b   1.000
_cell.length_c   1.000
_cell.angle_alpha   90.00
_cell.angle_beta   90.00
_cell.angle_gamma   90.00
#
_symmetry.space_group_name_H-M   'P 1'
#
loop_
_entity.id
_entity.type
_entity.pdbx_description
1 polymer ?
#
loop_
_entity_poly.entity_id
_entity_poly.type
_entity_poly.pdbx_seq_one_letter_code
_entity_poly.pdbx_strand_id
1 'polypeptide(L)'
;MNVETNQSEPSSISLGERFRQAREALNLSIDDVVAKTNLNSSILEKLETNGFDGQSVPAIFVNGYIRSYAQFLRLPEEAWSNLNIGKNIEHDLSKGARTGAVTNPYSS
;
A
#
# COMPACT_ATOMS: atom_id res chain seq x y z
N MET A 1 4.81 9.97 -42.16
CA MET A 1 5.56 9.21 -41.14
C MET A 1 4.70 9.21 -39.91
N ASN A 2 3.86 8.19 -39.76
CA ASN A 2 2.75 8.21 -38.81
C ASN A 2 3.09 7.11 -37.80
N VAL A 3 3.86 7.46 -36.77
CA VAL A 3 4.05 6.56 -35.63
C VAL A 3 2.88 6.78 -34.68
N GLU A 4 1.87 5.96 -34.90
CA GLU A 4 0.69 5.76 -34.08
C GLU A 4 1.14 5.24 -32.71
N THR A 5 1.35 6.13 -31.74
CA THR A 5 1.58 5.73 -30.35
C THR A 5 0.25 5.32 -29.73
N ASN A 6 -0.03 4.05 -29.96
CA ASN A 6 -1.06 3.20 -29.40
C ASN A 6 -1.37 3.54 -27.94
N GLN A 7 -2.48 4.25 -27.72
CA GLN A 7 -3.09 4.40 -26.40
C GLN A 7 -3.55 3.01 -25.97
N SER A 8 -2.77 2.36 -25.11
CA SER A 8 -2.99 0.97 -24.74
C SER A 8 -4.23 0.84 -23.86
N GLU A 9 -5.24 0.19 -24.42
CA GLU A 9 -6.46 -0.31 -23.80
C GLU A 9 -6.27 -0.87 -22.36
N PRO A 10 -7.23 -0.66 -21.44
CA PRO A 10 -7.15 -1.01 -20.02
C PRO A 10 -7.29 -2.54 -19.82
N SER A 11 -6.25 -3.28 -20.15
CA SER A 11 -6.21 -4.73 -20.13
C SER A 11 -5.63 -5.26 -18.82
N SER A 12 -6.46 -5.41 -17.79
CA SER A 12 -6.22 -6.23 -16.58
C SER A 12 -4.80 -6.19 -15.99
N ILE A 13 -4.16 -5.02 -15.99
CA ILE A 13 -2.78 -4.87 -15.53
C ILE A 13 -2.75 -5.12 -14.02
N SER A 14 -1.84 -5.97 -13.57
CA SER A 14 -1.66 -6.23 -12.13
C SER A 14 -1.23 -4.95 -11.41
N LEU A 15 -1.51 -4.85 -10.11
CA LEU A 15 -1.09 -3.69 -9.31
C LEU A 15 0.41 -3.42 -9.43
N GLY A 16 1.23 -4.47 -9.36
CA GLY A 16 2.68 -4.35 -9.46
C GLY A 16 3.14 -3.80 -10.80
N GLU A 17 2.56 -4.30 -11.90
CA GLU A 17 2.89 -3.80 -13.23
C GLU A 17 2.45 -2.34 -13.40
N ARG A 18 1.32 -1.94 -12.80
CA ARG A 18 0.88 -0.55 -12.81
C ARG A 18 1.85 0.38 -12.07
N PHE A 19 2.41 -0.06 -10.95
CA PHE A 19 3.44 0.69 -10.25
C PHE A 19 4.73 0.81 -11.06
N ARG A 20 5.15 -0.29 -11.69
CA ARG A 20 6.31 -0.31 -12.57
C ARG A 20 6.16 0.69 -13.73
N GLN A 21 5.02 0.67 -14.42
CA GLN A 21 4.73 1.60 -15.51
C GLN A 21 4.73 3.06 -15.05
N ALA A 22 4.14 3.35 -13.88
CA ALA A 22 4.14 4.70 -13.33
C ALA A 22 5.56 5.17 -12.96
N ARG A 23 6.41 4.29 -12.44
CA ARG A 23 7.82 4.58 -12.17
C ARG A 23 8.60 4.84 -13.46
N GLU A 24 8.43 3.98 -14.47
CA GLU A 24 9.09 4.10 -15.78
C GLU A 24 8.65 5.37 -16.51
N ALA A 25 7.38 5.77 -16.40
CA ALA A 25 6.86 7.02 -16.96
C ALA A 25 7.46 8.28 -16.31
N LEU A 26 8.00 8.17 -15.09
CA LEU A 26 8.73 9.22 -14.40
C LEU A 26 10.24 9.14 -14.62
N ASN A 27 10.73 8.18 -15.41
CA ASN A 27 12.15 7.92 -15.65
C ASN A 27 12.95 7.70 -14.35
N LEU A 28 12.36 7.03 -13.36
CA LEU A 28 13.00 6.75 -12.07
C LEU A 28 13.46 5.28 -11.98
N SER A 29 14.62 5.04 -11.40
CA SER A 29 15.05 3.70 -10.99
C SER A 29 14.50 3.33 -9.60
N ILE A 30 14.49 2.05 -9.25
CA ILE A 30 14.15 1.59 -7.89
C ILE A 30 15.01 2.33 -6.85
N ASP A 31 16.32 2.47 -7.13
CA ASP A 31 17.26 3.13 -6.22
C ASP A 31 16.90 4.62 -6.00
N ASP A 32 16.46 5.32 -7.05
CA ASP A 32 16.01 6.71 -6.93
C ASP A 32 14.75 6.85 -6.07
N VAL A 33 13.84 5.86 -6.15
CA VAL A 33 12.66 5.80 -5.29
C VAL A 33 13.07 5.54 -3.84
N VAL A 34 13.99 4.60 -3.60
CA VAL A 34 14.53 4.31 -2.26
C VAL A 34 15.23 5.53 -1.66
N ALA A 35 15.95 6.31 -2.47
CA ALA A 35 16.60 7.53 -1.97
C ALA A 35 15.59 8.63 -1.58
N LYS A 36 14.41 8.64 -2.20
CA LYS A 36 13.37 9.66 -1.98
C LYS A 36 12.23 9.21 -1.07
N THR A 37 12.18 7.93 -0.72
CA THR A 37 11.15 7.33 0.14
C THR A 37 11.81 6.56 1.26
N ASN A 38 11.10 6.29 2.37
CA ASN A 38 11.62 5.44 3.43
C ASN A 38 11.36 3.93 3.18
N LEU A 39 11.22 3.53 1.91
CA LEU A 39 10.91 2.15 1.52
C LEU A 39 12.19 1.43 1.10
N ASN A 40 12.33 0.16 1.49
CA ASN A 40 13.45 -0.68 1.05
C ASN A 40 13.24 -1.13 -0.41
N SER A 41 14.34 -1.27 -1.15
CA SER A 41 14.35 -1.79 -2.53
C SER A 41 13.61 -3.13 -2.64
N SER A 42 13.89 -4.07 -1.74
CA SER A 42 13.21 -5.38 -1.73
C SER A 42 11.70 -5.29 -1.53
N ILE A 43 11.19 -4.26 -0.84
CA ILE A 43 9.74 -4.04 -0.70
C ILE A 43 9.16 -3.52 -2.02
N LEU A 44 9.84 -2.57 -2.67
CA LEU A 44 9.44 -2.03 -3.97
C LEU A 44 9.44 -3.11 -5.06
N GLU A 45 10.47 -3.95 -5.10
CA GLU A 45 10.53 -5.08 -6.03
C GLU A 45 9.39 -6.07 -5.77
N LYS A 46 9.07 -6.37 -4.50
CA LYS A 46 7.91 -7.21 -4.16
C LYS A 46 6.58 -6.56 -4.56
N LEU A 47 6.45 -5.24 -4.47
CA LEU A 47 5.28 -4.50 -4.94
C LEU A 47 5.13 -4.64 -6.45
N GLU A 48 6.21 -4.46 -7.22
CA GLU A 48 6.20 -4.56 -8.68
C GLU A 48 5.99 -6.01 -9.18
N THR A 49 6.48 -7.01 -8.43
CA THR A 49 6.38 -8.44 -8.81
C THR A 49 5.17 -9.17 -8.21
N ASN A 50 4.29 -8.48 -7.48
CA ASN A 50 3.20 -9.09 -6.72
C ASN A 50 3.68 -10.18 -5.72
N GLY A 51 4.92 -10.08 -5.24
CA GLY A 51 5.61 -11.09 -4.42
C GLY A 51 5.31 -11.02 -2.92
N PHE A 52 4.20 -10.43 -2.50
CA PHE A 52 3.78 -10.49 -1.09
C PHE A 52 3.01 -11.77 -0.83
N ASP A 53 3.72 -12.79 -0.37
CA ASP A 53 3.10 -13.92 0.29
C ASP A 53 2.60 -13.46 1.67
N GLY A 54 1.34 -13.78 2.01
CA GLY A 54 0.73 -13.38 3.28
C GLY A 54 1.39 -13.97 4.53
N GLN A 55 2.48 -14.74 4.39
CA GLN A 55 3.24 -15.31 5.49
C GLN A 55 4.41 -14.41 5.91
N SER A 56 5.02 -13.67 4.98
CA SER A 56 6.22 -12.87 5.25
C SER A 56 5.91 -11.49 5.85
N VAL A 57 4.80 -10.85 5.46
CA VAL A 57 4.45 -9.49 5.91
C VAL A 57 2.95 -9.39 6.20
N PRO A 58 2.52 -8.92 7.38
CA PRO A 58 1.11 -8.68 7.66
C PRO A 58 0.52 -7.66 6.68
N ALA A 59 -0.69 -7.92 6.18
CA ALA A 59 -1.32 -7.10 5.14
C ALA A 59 -1.49 -5.61 5.52
N ILE A 60 -1.57 -5.31 6.82
CA ILE A 60 -1.62 -3.93 7.35
C ILE A 60 -0.40 -3.12 6.91
N PHE A 61 0.80 -3.72 6.95
CA PHE A 61 2.03 -3.05 6.54
C PHE A 61 2.10 -2.91 5.02
N VAL A 62 1.65 -3.94 4.28
CA VAL A 62 1.60 -3.91 2.81
C VAL A 62 0.76 -2.74 2.31
N ASN A 63 -0.40 -2.48 2.92
CA ASN A 63 -1.23 -1.31 2.59
C ASN A 63 -0.51 0.02 2.82
N GLY A 64 0.29 0.13 3.89
CA GLY A 64 1.11 1.31 4.15
C GLY A 64 2.16 1.54 3.06
N TYR A 65 2.83 0.47 2.62
CA TYR A 65 3.82 0.53 1.55
C TYR A 65 3.20 0.90 0.20
N ILE A 66 2.07 0.29 -0.16
CA ILE A 66 1.28 0.63 -1.36
C ILE A 66 0.92 2.11 -1.34
N ARG A 67 0.37 2.61 -0.24
CA ARG A 67 -0.02 4.02 -0.07
C ARG A 67 1.19 4.96 -0.24
N SER A 68 2.31 4.66 0.41
CA SER A 68 3.51 5.50 0.33
C SER A 68 4.08 5.53 -1.09
N TYR A 69 4.10 4.38 -1.77
CA TYR A 69 4.64 4.30 -3.13
C TYR A 69 3.70 4.96 -4.15
N ALA A 70 2.39 4.75 -4.02
CA ALA A 70 1.39 5.40 -4.88
C ALA A 70 1.40 6.93 -4.75
N GLN A 71 1.54 7.47 -3.52
CA GLN A 71 1.67 8.91 -3.30
C GLN A 71 2.95 9.47 -3.95
N PHE A 72 4.06 8.74 -3.83
CA PHE A 72 5.30 9.14 -4.47
C PHE A 72 5.17 9.21 -6.00
N LEU A 73 4.49 8.23 -6.60
CA LEU A 73 4.21 8.14 -8.04
C LEU A 73 3.06 9.07 -8.49
N ARG A 74 2.46 9.84 -7.57
CA ARG A 74 1.32 10.74 -7.82
C ARG A 74 0.12 10.04 -8.46
N LEU A 75 -0.11 8.78 -8.11
CA LEU A 75 -1.25 8.01 -8.59
C LEU A 75 -2.51 8.39 -7.78
N PRO A 76 -3.67 8.54 -8.45
CA PRO A 76 -4.94 8.80 -7.76
C PRO A 76 -5.30 7.65 -6.82
N GLU A 77 -5.94 7.98 -5.70
CA GLU A 77 -6.30 7.01 -4.66
C GLU A 77 -7.18 5.89 -5.19
N GLU A 78 -8.14 6.23 -6.06
CA GLU A 78 -9.09 5.31 -6.70
C GLU A 78 -8.39 4.15 -7.40
N ALA A 79 -7.15 4.36 -7.82
CA ALA A 79 -6.43 3.45 -8.65
C ALA A 79 -5.60 2.40 -7.89
N TRP A 80 -5.54 2.51 -6.56
CA TRP A 80 -4.96 1.48 -5.68
C TRP A 80 -5.83 1.14 -4.46
N SER A 81 -6.73 2.03 -4.03
CA SER A 81 -7.58 1.83 -2.83
C SER A 81 -8.63 0.73 -2.98
N ASN A 82 -9.09 0.48 -4.20
CA ASN A 82 -10.02 -0.61 -4.51
C ASN A 82 -9.38 -2.00 -4.40
N LEU A 83 -8.06 -2.07 -4.29
CA LEU A 83 -7.32 -3.32 -4.14
C LEU A 83 -7.33 -3.67 -2.66
N ASN A 84 -8.33 -4.45 -2.28
CA ASN A 84 -8.57 -4.88 -0.90
C ASN A 84 -7.51 -5.88 -0.41
N ILE A 85 -6.27 -5.43 -0.25
CA ILE A 85 -5.15 -6.22 0.27
C ILE A 85 -5.28 -6.24 1.79
N GLY A 86 -6.09 -7.17 2.29
CA GLY A 86 -6.13 -7.48 3.73
C GLY A 86 -7.21 -6.84 4.59
N LYS A 87 -8.39 -6.44 4.09
CA LYS A 87 -9.58 -6.27 4.97
C LYS A 87 -10.14 -7.61 5.50
N ASN A 88 -9.28 -8.50 5.97
CA ASN A 88 -9.64 -9.54 6.94
C ASN A 88 -9.03 -9.23 8.31
N ILE A 89 -8.78 -7.95 8.59
CA ILE A 89 -8.75 -7.46 9.97
C ILE A 89 -10.19 -7.06 10.27
N GLU A 90 -10.98 -8.03 10.70
CA GLU A 90 -12.07 -7.74 11.61
C GLU A 90 -11.44 -6.94 12.75
N HIS A 91 -11.68 -5.62 12.72
CA HIS A 91 -11.34 -4.76 13.83
C HIS A 91 -12.40 -4.96 14.89
N ASP A 92 -12.39 -6.15 15.49
CA ASP A 92 -13.10 -6.40 16.72
C ASP A 92 -12.35 -5.70 17.87
N LEU A 93 -12.46 -4.36 17.89
CA LEU A 93 -12.23 -3.57 19.11
C LEU A 93 -13.40 -3.79 20.10
N SER A 94 -13.72 -5.04 20.41
CA SER A 94 -14.45 -5.40 21.63
C SER A 94 -13.50 -6.10 22.60
N LYS A 95 -12.40 -5.45 23.01
CA LYS A 95 -11.70 -5.89 24.22
C LYS A 95 -10.99 -4.74 24.91
N GLY A 96 -11.67 -4.23 25.92
CA GLY A 96 -11.20 -3.19 26.82
C GLY A 96 -12.36 -2.66 27.65
N ALA A 97 -13.02 -3.55 28.39
CA ALA A 97 -13.89 -3.16 29.48
C ALA A 97 -13.19 -2.07 30.32
N ARG A 98 -13.72 -0.85 30.28
CA ARG A 98 -13.45 0.12 31.34
C ARG A 98 -14.26 -0.32 32.56
N THR A 99 -13.81 -1.39 33.22
CA THR A 99 -14.02 -1.54 34.66
C THR A 99 -13.24 -0.41 35.31
N GLY A 100 -13.91 0.72 35.47
CA GLY A 100 -13.37 1.94 36.05
C GLY A 100 -14.42 2.67 36.87
N ALA A 101 -15.33 1.95 37.52
CA ALA A 101 -16.01 2.49 38.67
C ALA A 101 -15.07 2.33 39.87
N VAL A 102 -14.16 3.28 40.01
CA VAL A 102 -13.46 3.54 41.25
C VAL A 102 -14.52 3.91 42.30
N THR A 103 -14.90 2.96 43.14
CA THR A 103 -15.67 3.26 44.35
C THR A 103 -14.66 3.56 45.45
N ASN A 104 -14.64 4.82 45.88
CA ASN A 104 -13.82 5.32 46.97
C ASN A 104 -14.51 4.97 48.31
N PRO A 105 -13.92 4.15 49.19
CA PRO A 105 -14.56 3.77 50.45
C PRO A 105 -14.43 4.82 51.58
N TYR A 106 -13.87 6.00 51.32
CA TYR A 106 -13.74 7.10 52.29
C TYR A 106 -14.33 8.40 51.74
N SER A 107 -15.64 8.57 51.83
CA SER A 107 -16.27 9.89 51.87
C SER A 107 -17.18 9.90 53.09
N SER A 108 -16.77 10.70 54.08
CA SER A 108 -17.50 10.97 55.34
C SER A 108 -18.82 11.70 55.13
#